data_AF-A0A0C2D7K4-F1
#
_entry.id   AF-A0A0C2D7K4-F1
#
_cell.length_a   1.000
_cell.length_b   1.000
_cell.length_c   1.000
_cell.angle_alpha   90.00
_cell.angle_beta   90.00
_cell.angle_gamma   90.00
#
_symmetry.space_group_name_H-M   'P 1'
#
loop_
_entity.id
_entity.type
_entity.pdbx_description
1 polymer ?
#
loop_
_entity_poly.entity_id
_entity_poly.type
_entity_poly.pdbx_seq_one_letter_code
_entity_poly.pdbx_strand_id
1 'polypeptide(L)'
;MSTSRVLTLALLLVSLPACKGAETEKKADTSAASAPTPAADPAAPEAGGAPVAAGEGEGEGEGDTGTDTETGEEQEEQPPLPASFEQVGVELCDTYVKDFVACIDSKVPEAEREALRRQVFINIEAWKQTAAGGASAKQGLQTGCRIAREQAKRATQDWGCEW
;
A
#
# COMPACT_ATOMS: atom_id res chain seq x y z
N MET A 1 -0.69 18.60 38.08
CA MET A 1 0.51 18.78 38.92
C MET A 1 1.61 17.93 38.32
N SER A 2 2.76 18.57 38.11
CA SER A 2 3.92 18.07 37.38
C SER A 2 4.59 16.87 38.08
N THR A 3 4.95 15.84 37.32
CA THR A 3 6.09 14.98 37.68
C THR A 3 6.78 14.47 36.42
N SER A 4 7.92 15.10 36.15
CA SER A 4 8.98 14.70 35.25
C SER A 4 9.43 13.26 35.44
N ARG A 5 9.62 12.52 34.33
CA ARG A 5 10.69 11.52 34.21
C ARG A 5 11.34 11.65 32.84
N VAL A 6 12.31 12.55 32.80
CA VAL A 6 13.53 12.37 32.02
C VAL A 6 14.14 11.04 32.47
N LEU A 7 14.23 10.02 31.61
CA LEU A 7 15.31 9.05 31.69
C LEU A 7 15.39 8.21 30.40
N THR A 8 16.58 8.26 29.81
CA THR A 8 17.22 7.20 29.01
C THR A 8 16.77 7.05 27.56
N LEU A 9 17.22 8.03 26.79
CA LEU A 9 17.72 7.89 25.43
C LEU A 9 18.76 6.75 25.38
N ALA A 10 18.32 5.50 25.21
CA ALA A 10 19.20 4.36 24.96
C ALA A 10 19.41 4.23 23.45
N LEU A 11 20.57 4.72 23.01
CA LEU A 11 21.18 4.43 21.72
C LEU A 11 21.09 2.93 21.40
N LEU A 12 20.30 2.56 20.39
CA LEU A 12 20.54 1.35 19.60
C LEU A 12 21.12 1.76 18.25
N LEU A 13 22.44 1.96 18.28
CA LEU A 13 23.34 1.78 17.15
C LEU A 13 23.21 0.32 16.68
N VAL A 14 22.30 0.07 15.73
CA VAL A 14 22.30 -1.19 14.97
C VAL A 14 23.09 -0.93 13.68
N SER A 15 24.20 -1.64 13.59
CA SER A 15 25.19 -1.65 12.51
C SER A 15 24.60 -1.71 11.12
N LEU A 16 25.01 -0.76 10.26
CA LEU A 16 24.98 -0.93 8.82
C LEU A 16 26.11 -1.87 8.39
N PRO A 17 25.86 -2.95 7.62
CA PRO A 17 26.90 -3.54 6.80
C PRO A 17 27.18 -2.61 5.60
N ALA A 18 28.45 -2.25 5.49
CA ALA A 18 29.00 -1.42 4.43
C ALA A 18 28.82 -2.05 3.04
N CYS A 19 27.94 -1.50 2.22
CA CYS A 19 28.04 -1.63 0.76
C CYS A 19 29.16 -0.69 0.27
N LYS A 20 30.36 -1.27 0.18
CA LYS A 20 31.58 -0.68 -0.35
C LYS A 20 31.66 -0.99 -1.86
N GLY A 21 31.73 0.06 -2.69
CA GLY A 21 32.21 0.02 -4.08
C GLY A 21 31.11 0.09 -5.14
N ALA A 22 31.20 0.87 -6.22
CA ALA A 22 32.29 1.72 -6.71
C ALA A 22 31.73 2.79 -7.65
N GLU A 23 32.31 4.00 -7.57
CA GLU A 23 32.24 5.05 -8.58
C GLU A 23 33.09 4.68 -9.80
N THR A 24 32.58 4.93 -11.01
CA THR A 24 33.44 5.15 -12.19
C THR A 24 32.86 6.27 -13.04
N GLU A 25 33.64 7.36 -13.15
CA GLU A 25 33.41 8.52 -14.01
C GLU A 25 33.53 8.21 -15.51
N LYS A 26 32.58 8.76 -16.28
CA LYS A 26 32.71 9.52 -17.54
C LYS A 26 33.88 9.24 -18.51
N LYS A 27 33.54 8.80 -19.73
CA LYS A 27 34.19 9.24 -20.98
C LYS A 27 33.22 9.17 -22.18
N ALA A 28 33.17 10.25 -22.94
CA ALA A 28 32.54 10.35 -24.26
C ALA A 28 33.48 9.78 -25.34
N ASP A 29 32.94 9.15 -26.39
CA ASP A 29 33.08 9.52 -27.82
C ASP A 29 32.46 8.44 -28.76
N THR A 30 31.64 8.90 -29.70
CA THR A 30 31.65 8.53 -31.15
C THR A 30 31.49 7.08 -31.64
N SER A 31 30.31 6.89 -32.26
CA SER A 31 30.08 6.45 -33.66
C SER A 31 30.17 4.96 -34.10
N ALA A 32 29.11 4.64 -34.87
CA ALA A 32 29.02 3.74 -36.04
C ALA A 32 28.64 2.25 -35.85
N ALA A 33 27.36 2.02 -36.19
CA ALA A 33 26.87 1.04 -37.17
C ALA A 33 27.01 -0.47 -36.92
N SER A 34 25.88 -1.14 -36.64
CA SER A 34 25.21 -2.10 -37.56
C SER A 34 23.93 -2.66 -36.92
N ALA A 35 22.85 -2.73 -37.69
CA ALA A 35 21.62 -3.50 -37.41
C ALA A 35 21.76 -4.94 -38.01
N PRO A 36 20.76 -5.87 -38.02
CA PRO A 36 19.44 -5.97 -37.35
C PRO A 36 19.03 -7.38 -36.77
N THR A 37 18.08 -7.42 -35.80
CA THR A 37 17.00 -8.46 -35.55
C THR A 37 17.40 -9.89 -35.06
N PRO A 38 16.61 -10.69 -34.26
CA PRO A 38 15.15 -10.70 -34.09
C PRO A 38 14.55 -10.72 -32.66
N ALA A 39 13.23 -10.53 -32.68
CA ALA A 39 12.27 -10.46 -31.59
C ALA A 39 11.94 -11.80 -30.93
N ALA A 40 11.66 -11.73 -29.62
CA ALA A 40 10.74 -12.51 -28.76
C ALA A 40 11.33 -12.40 -27.34
N ASP A 41 10.73 -11.66 -26.41
CA ASP A 41 9.65 -12.13 -25.53
C ASP A 41 9.20 -10.94 -24.64
N PRO A 42 7.92 -10.51 -24.60
CA PRO A 42 7.50 -9.52 -23.62
C PRO A 42 7.36 -10.19 -22.25
N ALA A 43 8.45 -10.14 -21.48
CA ALA A 43 8.46 -10.38 -20.06
C ALA A 43 7.35 -9.57 -19.39
N ALA A 44 6.49 -10.28 -18.66
CA ALA A 44 5.53 -9.72 -17.73
C ALA A 44 6.23 -8.71 -16.78
N PRO A 45 5.59 -7.59 -16.41
CA PRO A 45 6.11 -6.76 -15.34
C PRO A 45 6.08 -7.57 -14.05
N GLU A 46 7.26 -7.94 -13.56
CA GLU A 46 7.46 -8.50 -12.25
C GLU A 46 6.92 -7.53 -11.21
N ALA A 47 5.79 -7.91 -10.61
CA ALA A 47 5.35 -7.38 -9.33
C ALA A 47 6.36 -7.83 -8.26
N GLY A 48 7.49 -7.13 -8.19
CA GLY A 48 8.50 -7.27 -7.14
C GLY A 48 8.07 -6.56 -5.87
N GLY A 49 6.93 -6.95 -5.30
CA GLY A 49 6.65 -6.73 -3.89
C GLY A 49 7.40 -7.81 -3.12
N ALA A 50 8.50 -7.44 -2.46
CA ALA A 50 9.25 -8.34 -1.62
C ALA A 50 8.32 -8.99 -0.57
N PRO A 51 8.34 -10.33 -0.41
CA PRO A 51 7.74 -10.95 0.75
C PRO A 51 8.53 -10.49 1.97
N VAL A 52 7.86 -9.85 2.93
CA VAL A 52 8.36 -9.79 4.30
C VAL A 52 8.41 -11.22 4.81
N ALA A 53 9.61 -11.79 4.77
CA ALA A 53 9.90 -13.11 5.28
C ALA A 53 9.48 -13.16 6.75
N ALA A 54 8.54 -14.08 7.00
CA ALA A 54 8.29 -14.63 8.32
C ALA A 54 9.63 -15.10 8.90
N GLY A 55 9.95 -14.59 10.08
CA GLY A 55 11.05 -15.12 10.87
C GLY A 55 10.70 -16.51 11.36
N GLU A 56 11.50 -17.50 10.97
CA GLU A 56 11.67 -18.72 11.75
C GLU A 56 12.53 -18.37 12.96
N GLY A 57 11.88 -18.34 14.12
CA GLY A 57 12.52 -18.32 15.43
C GLY A 57 11.96 -19.47 16.24
N GLU A 58 12.62 -20.63 16.16
CA GLU A 58 12.47 -21.71 17.13
C GLU A 58 12.91 -21.19 18.50
N GLY A 59 11.95 -21.16 19.44
CA GLY A 59 12.18 -20.91 20.85
C GLY A 59 11.31 -21.86 21.65
N GLU A 60 11.88 -23.00 22.04
CA GLU A 60 11.34 -23.86 23.08
C GLU A 60 11.23 -23.06 24.39
N GLY A 61 9.99 -22.89 24.86
CA GLY A 61 9.67 -22.27 26.14
C GLY A 61 8.48 -23.00 26.75
N GLU A 62 8.77 -24.10 27.45
CA GLU A 62 7.84 -24.69 28.42
C GLU A 62 7.55 -23.66 29.51
N GLY A 63 6.28 -23.29 29.66
CA GLY A 63 5.82 -22.23 30.56
C GLY A 63 4.32 -22.33 30.80
N ASP A 64 3.95 -23.33 31.58
CA ASP A 64 2.66 -23.55 32.24
C ASP A 64 2.21 -22.31 33.06
N THR A 65 1.00 -21.81 32.75
CA THR A 65 -0.12 -21.52 33.67
C THR A 65 -0.92 -20.30 33.23
N GLY A 66 -2.24 -20.50 33.20
CA GLY A 66 -3.20 -19.55 32.66
C GLY A 66 -3.25 -18.21 33.36
N THR A 67 -3.60 -17.20 32.58
CA THR A 67 -4.38 -16.05 33.02
C THR A 67 -5.14 -15.60 31.79
N ASP A 68 -6.44 -15.92 31.77
CA ASP A 68 -7.47 -15.19 31.05
C ASP A 68 -7.21 -13.69 31.17
N THR A 69 -6.50 -13.15 30.18
CA THR A 69 -6.47 -11.70 29.95
C THR A 69 -7.40 -11.48 28.77
N GLU A 70 -8.68 -11.42 29.12
CA GLU A 70 -9.70 -10.68 28.39
C GLU A 70 -9.25 -9.21 28.39
N THR A 71 -8.21 -8.89 27.61
CA THR A 71 -7.95 -7.53 27.17
C THR A 71 -9.04 -7.27 26.17
N GLY A 72 -10.18 -6.79 26.68
CA GLY A 72 -11.09 -5.97 25.91
C GLY A 72 -10.26 -4.81 25.36
N GLU A 73 -9.68 -5.02 24.17
CA GLU A 73 -9.52 -3.95 23.21
C GLU A 73 -10.94 -3.40 23.04
N GLU A 74 -11.22 -2.34 23.80
CA GLU A 74 -12.15 -1.31 23.37
C GLU A 74 -11.82 -1.09 21.89
N GLN A 75 -12.64 -1.66 21.03
CA GLN A 75 -12.73 -1.26 19.64
C GLN A 75 -12.91 0.24 19.69
N GLU A 76 -11.81 0.98 19.51
CA GLU A 76 -11.84 2.41 19.28
C GLU A 76 -12.89 2.60 18.21
N GLU A 77 -13.97 3.28 18.58
CA GLU A 77 -15.22 3.32 17.83
C GLU A 77 -14.93 3.95 16.47
N GLN A 78 -14.66 3.07 15.51
CA GLN A 78 -14.28 3.42 14.16
C GLN A 78 -15.42 4.28 13.58
N PRO A 79 -15.12 5.47 13.04
CA PRO A 79 -16.16 6.38 12.60
C PRO A 79 -17.09 5.67 11.60
N PRO A 80 -18.41 5.93 11.66
CA PRO A 80 -19.37 5.27 10.81
C PRO A 80 -19.04 5.56 9.34
N LEU A 81 -18.98 4.50 8.53
CA LEU A 81 -18.79 4.62 7.09
C LEU A 81 -19.97 5.36 6.46
N PRO A 82 -19.74 6.32 5.54
CA PRO A 82 -20.84 6.94 4.84
C PRO A 82 -21.54 5.93 3.92
N ALA A 83 -22.85 6.14 3.72
CA ALA A 83 -23.64 5.33 2.80
C ALA A 83 -23.19 5.51 1.33
N SER A 84 -22.63 6.68 1.01
CA SER A 84 -22.14 7.04 -0.32
C SER A 84 -20.78 7.72 -0.25
N PHE A 85 -19.95 7.47 -1.26
CA PHE A 85 -18.64 8.06 -1.38
C PHE A 85 -18.68 9.38 -2.15
N GLU A 86 -18.06 10.41 -1.59
CA GLU A 86 -17.93 11.71 -2.25
C GLU A 86 -16.89 11.67 -3.37
N GLN A 87 -17.05 12.54 -4.37
CA GLN A 87 -16.11 12.65 -5.48
C GLN A 87 -14.82 13.36 -5.05
N VAL A 88 -13.68 12.82 -5.46
CA VAL A 88 -12.34 13.38 -5.30
C VAL A 88 -12.11 14.53 -6.28
N GLY A 89 -12.82 14.52 -7.42
CA GLY A 89 -12.68 15.53 -8.47
C GLY A 89 -11.48 15.25 -9.39
N VAL A 90 -11.16 13.96 -9.56
CA VAL A 90 -10.21 13.42 -10.52
C VAL A 90 -10.88 12.20 -11.14
N GLU A 91 -11.25 12.33 -12.42
CA GLU A 91 -12.12 11.37 -13.13
C GLU A 91 -11.69 9.90 -12.98
N LEU A 92 -10.38 9.63 -13.07
CA LEU A 92 -9.85 8.27 -12.90
C LEU A 92 -10.05 7.72 -11.49
N CYS A 93 -9.88 8.54 -10.45
CA CYS A 93 -10.11 8.16 -9.06
C CYS A 93 -11.61 7.93 -8.81
N ASP A 94 -12.45 8.83 -9.30
CA ASP A 94 -13.90 8.76 -9.15
C ASP A 94 -14.49 7.52 -9.84
N THR A 95 -13.98 7.21 -11.04
CA THR A 95 -14.34 5.99 -11.78
C THR A 95 -13.90 4.73 -11.03
N TYR A 96 -12.66 4.70 -10.56
CA TYR A 96 -12.15 3.59 -9.75
C TYR A 96 -13.02 3.31 -8.53
N VAL A 97 -13.33 4.35 -7.74
CA VAL A 97 -14.16 4.22 -6.53
C VAL A 97 -15.52 3.66 -6.87
N LYS A 98 -16.17 4.21 -7.91
CA LYS A 98 -17.48 3.74 -8.37
C LYS A 98 -17.45 2.27 -8.76
N ASP A 99 -16.48 1.86 -9.59
CA ASP A 99 -16.39 0.49 -10.09
C ASP A 99 -16.07 -0.51 -8.96
N PHE A 100 -15.13 -0.15 -8.08
CA PHE A 100 -14.72 -0.98 -6.95
C PHE A 100 -15.85 -1.19 -5.94
N VAL A 101 -16.55 -0.11 -5.56
CA VAL A 101 -17.69 -0.19 -4.62
C VAL A 101 -18.84 -0.99 -5.22
N ALA A 102 -19.15 -0.76 -6.51
CA ALA A 102 -20.17 -1.54 -7.21
C ALA A 102 -19.83 -3.03 -7.21
N CYS A 103 -18.55 -3.38 -7.38
CA CYS A 103 -18.14 -4.78 -7.32
C CYS A 103 -18.24 -5.36 -5.92
N ILE A 104 -17.77 -4.65 -4.90
CA ILE A 104 -17.85 -5.11 -3.50
C ILE A 104 -19.30 -5.38 -3.11
N ASP A 105 -20.20 -4.46 -3.41
CA ASP A 105 -21.61 -4.57 -3.05
C ASP A 105 -22.29 -5.75 -3.79
N SER A 106 -21.77 -6.16 -4.95
CA SER A 106 -22.36 -7.21 -5.79
C SER A 106 -21.72 -8.59 -5.65
N LYS A 107 -20.40 -8.67 -5.47
CA LYS A 107 -19.61 -9.90 -5.62
C LYS A 107 -18.94 -10.37 -4.33
N VAL A 108 -18.57 -9.44 -3.46
CA VAL A 108 -17.82 -9.77 -2.24
C VAL A 108 -18.80 -10.29 -1.16
N PRO A 109 -18.43 -11.28 -0.34
CA PRO A 109 -19.23 -11.72 0.79
C PRO A 109 -19.47 -10.60 1.81
N GLU A 110 -20.66 -10.57 2.41
CA GLU A 110 -21.08 -9.50 3.35
C GLU A 110 -20.06 -9.26 4.48
N ALA A 111 -19.44 -10.34 4.99
CA ALA A 111 -18.44 -10.29 6.06
C ALA A 111 -17.22 -9.41 5.73
N GLU A 112 -16.89 -9.22 4.45
CA GLU A 112 -15.68 -8.51 4.01
C GLU A 112 -16.00 -7.13 3.42
N ARG A 113 -17.25 -6.85 3.06
CA ARG A 113 -17.65 -5.62 2.37
C ARG A 113 -17.32 -4.37 3.17
N GLU A 114 -17.65 -4.38 4.46
CA GLU A 114 -17.42 -3.19 5.30
C GLU A 114 -15.93 -2.86 5.40
N ALA A 115 -15.08 -3.87 5.59
CA ALA A 115 -13.64 -3.69 5.66
C ALA A 115 -13.09 -3.09 4.35
N LEU A 116 -13.50 -3.60 3.19
CA LEU A 116 -13.07 -3.07 1.89
C LEU A 116 -13.60 -1.66 1.62
N ARG A 117 -14.86 -1.39 1.98
CA ARG A 117 -15.45 -0.04 1.90
C ARG A 117 -14.69 0.94 2.78
N ARG A 118 -14.25 0.52 3.97
CA ARG A 118 -13.42 1.32 4.88
C ARG A 118 -12.08 1.68 4.25
N GLN A 119 -11.41 0.70 3.63
CA GLN A 119 -10.15 0.93 2.94
C GLN A 119 -10.30 1.96 1.81
N VAL A 120 -11.35 1.86 1.00
CA VAL A 120 -11.61 2.86 -0.06
C VAL A 120 -11.98 4.23 0.52
N PHE A 121 -12.74 4.28 1.62
CA PHE A 121 -13.06 5.54 2.30
C PHE A 121 -11.81 6.30 2.74
N ILE A 122 -10.88 5.60 3.40
CA ILE A 122 -9.61 6.18 3.87
C ILE A 122 -8.81 6.75 2.70
N ASN A 123 -8.76 6.02 1.58
CA ASN A 123 -8.09 6.48 0.36
C ASN A 123 -8.75 7.74 -0.20
N ILE A 124 -10.08 7.79 -0.27
CA ILE A 124 -10.82 8.95 -0.78
C ILE A 124 -10.55 10.20 0.07
N GLU A 125 -10.56 10.07 1.39
CA GLU A 125 -10.29 11.21 2.28
C GLU A 125 -8.86 11.75 2.09
N ALA A 126 -7.86 10.87 1.99
CA ALA A 126 -6.48 11.26 1.68
C ALA A 126 -6.35 11.90 0.28
N TRP A 127 -7.08 11.38 -0.69
CA TRP A 127 -7.09 11.87 -2.06
C TRP A 127 -7.77 13.23 -2.17
N LYS A 128 -8.87 13.46 -1.45
CA LYS A 128 -9.55 14.76 -1.36
C LYS A 128 -8.61 15.83 -0.78
N GLN A 129 -7.89 15.49 0.29
CA GLN A 129 -6.88 16.40 0.86
C GLN A 129 -5.78 16.75 -0.15
N THR A 130 -5.31 15.76 -0.91
CA THR A 130 -4.30 15.98 -1.96
C THR A 130 -4.87 16.84 -3.10
N ALA A 131 -6.09 16.54 -3.55
CA ALA A 131 -6.76 17.25 -4.64
C ALA A 131 -7.04 18.73 -4.31
N ALA A 132 -7.19 19.07 -3.02
CA ALA A 132 -7.30 20.43 -2.55
C ALA A 132 -6.03 21.28 -2.81
N GLY A 133 -4.88 20.65 -3.06
CA GLY A 133 -3.63 21.29 -3.46
C GLY A 133 -3.62 21.87 -4.88
N GLY A 134 -4.71 21.72 -5.65
CA GLY A 134 -4.87 22.31 -6.98
C GLY A 134 -4.49 21.38 -8.13
N ALA A 135 -4.40 21.94 -9.34
CA ALA A 135 -4.29 21.17 -10.59
C ALA A 135 -3.04 20.27 -10.66
N SER A 136 -1.88 20.77 -10.20
CA SER A 136 -0.64 19.98 -10.18
C SER A 136 -0.73 18.77 -9.24
N ALA A 137 -1.35 18.96 -8.05
CA ALA A 137 -1.58 17.86 -7.12
C ALA A 137 -2.53 16.81 -7.69
N LYS A 138 -3.62 17.25 -8.35
CA LYS A 138 -4.56 16.36 -9.05
C LYS A 138 -3.90 15.56 -10.18
N GLN A 139 -2.94 16.14 -10.89
CA GLN A 139 -2.18 15.42 -11.92
C GLN A 139 -1.33 14.29 -11.32
N GLY A 140 -0.66 14.54 -10.18
CA GLY A 140 0.05 13.49 -9.44
C GLY A 140 -0.91 12.40 -8.95
N LEU A 141 -2.09 12.80 -8.51
CA LEU A 141 -3.13 11.89 -8.01
C LEU A 141 -3.64 10.92 -9.07
N GLN A 142 -3.71 11.33 -10.35
CA GLN A 142 -4.06 10.41 -11.44
C GLN A 142 -3.14 9.19 -11.50
N THR A 143 -1.84 9.37 -11.27
CA THR A 143 -0.90 8.23 -11.22
C THR A 143 -1.18 7.34 -10.01
N GLY A 144 -1.42 7.93 -8.84
CA GLY A 144 -1.78 7.20 -7.63
C GLY A 144 -3.06 6.36 -7.79
N CYS A 145 -4.12 6.96 -8.33
CA CYS A 145 -5.38 6.27 -8.56
C CYS A 145 -5.29 5.17 -9.61
N ARG A 146 -4.42 5.30 -10.61
CA ARG A 146 -4.13 4.23 -11.56
C ARG A 146 -3.51 3.02 -10.86
N ILE A 147 -2.51 3.26 -10.02
CA ILE A 147 -1.84 2.20 -9.25
C ILE A 147 -2.85 1.53 -8.31
N ALA A 148 -3.64 2.32 -7.58
CA ALA A 148 -4.68 1.81 -6.69
C ALA A 148 -5.71 0.97 -7.45
N ARG A 149 -6.15 1.42 -8.64
CA ARG A 149 -7.06 0.65 -9.49
C ARG A 149 -6.47 -0.69 -9.89
N GLU A 150 -5.22 -0.73 -10.34
CA GLU A 150 -4.58 -2.00 -10.74
C GLU A 150 -4.35 -2.95 -9.57
N GLN A 151 -4.03 -2.43 -8.39
CA GLN A 151 -3.94 -3.22 -7.16
C GLN A 151 -5.30 -3.79 -6.77
N ALA A 152 -6.34 -2.98 -6.81
CA ALA A 152 -7.70 -3.38 -6.50
C ALA A 152 -8.19 -4.48 -7.45
N LYS A 153 -7.97 -4.35 -8.76
CA LYS A 153 -8.32 -5.39 -9.73
C LYS A 153 -7.73 -6.74 -9.35
N ARG A 154 -6.43 -6.78 -9.04
CA ARG A 154 -5.73 -8.00 -8.62
C ARG A 154 -6.29 -8.56 -7.32
N ALA A 155 -6.50 -7.69 -6.32
CA ALA A 155 -7.03 -8.09 -5.02
C ALA A 155 -8.47 -8.63 -5.11
N THR A 156 -9.25 -8.15 -6.08
CA THR A 156 -10.65 -8.56 -6.25
C THR A 156 -10.88 -9.61 -7.32
N GLN A 157 -9.84 -10.05 -8.02
CA GLN A 157 -9.94 -10.95 -9.16
C GLN A 157 -10.67 -12.25 -8.79
N ASP A 158 -10.41 -12.77 -7.58
CA ASP A 158 -11.00 -14.01 -7.07
C ASP A 158 -12.53 -13.92 -6.90
N TRP A 159 -13.08 -12.72 -6.71
CA TRP A 159 -14.52 -12.48 -6.63
C TRP A 159 -15.17 -12.21 -8.01
N GLY A 160 -14.40 -12.24 -9.10
CA GLY A 160 -14.91 -12.01 -10.46
C GLY A 160 -15.26 -10.53 -10.73
N CYS A 161 -14.46 -9.65 -10.15
CA CYS A 161 -14.52 -8.22 -10.29
C CYS A 161 -13.79 -7.74 -11.55
N GLU A 162 -14.49 -7.11 -12.51
CA GLU A 162 -13.92 -6.67 -13.79
C GLU A 162 -14.27 -5.19 -14.12
N TRP A 163 -13.26 -4.34 -14.31
CA TRP A 163 -13.33 -2.95 -14.78
C TRP A 163 -11.96 -2.45 -15.26
#